data_AF-A0A950KYX8-F1
#
_entry.id   AF-A0A950KYX8-F1
#
_cell.length_a   1.000
_cell.length_b   1.000
_cell.length_c   1.000
_cell.angle_alpha   90.00
_cell.angle_beta   90.00
_cell.angle_gamma   90.00
#
_symmetry.space_group_name_H-M   'P 1'
#
loop_
_entity.id
_entity.type
_entity.pdbx_description
1 polymer ?
#
loop_
_entity_poly.entity_id
_entity_poly.type
_entity_poly.pdbx_seq_one_letter_code
_entity_poly.pdbx_strand_id
1 'polypeptide(L)'
;MPNELPPKAEARAYVLGGNASTLAFTSSLVPANRQVTAWLVPLAWTPIGVVLGENWQRVGVAADNLAGWTDQTFDPADERAFVSSLRELELLARVGWSAAVPDALTEAVVVNHDDLPDDILDALALPPEALVQCAICRRTCVRDHFVWNERRLCAWDFHQTVFGKRGPWRDGPYEDRFWETIPHAAYVAGPLLEEIAVDAVLAIDGLNDELAHRLINEAIAADAAHAHLAVRTAGGYTLLRERRAAERETGDGPSAAE
;
A
#
# COMPACT_ATOMS: atom_id res chain seq x y z
N MET A 1 39.05 22.50 -30.70
CA MET A 1 38.44 22.65 -29.36
C MET A 1 37.10 21.94 -29.42
N PRO A 2 37.00 20.68 -28.97
CA PRO A 2 35.70 20.03 -28.90
C PRO A 2 34.86 20.74 -27.83
N ASN A 3 33.66 21.13 -28.23
CA ASN A 3 32.67 21.78 -27.39
C ASN A 3 32.15 20.72 -26.40
N GLU A 4 32.74 20.64 -25.21
CA GLU A 4 32.20 19.82 -24.12
C GLU A 4 30.81 20.34 -23.79
N LEU A 5 29.79 19.58 -24.16
CA LEU A 5 28.43 19.78 -23.65
C LEU A 5 28.52 19.81 -22.12
N PRO A 6 27.86 20.76 -21.44
CA PRO A 6 27.84 20.78 -19.99
C PRO A 6 27.36 19.40 -19.49
N PRO A 7 27.96 18.85 -18.43
CA PRO A 7 27.55 17.55 -17.90
C PRO A 7 26.04 17.59 -17.63
N LYS A 8 25.32 16.60 -18.17
CA LYS A 8 23.88 16.46 -17.95
C LYS A 8 23.66 16.45 -16.44
N ALA A 9 22.98 17.48 -15.91
CA ALA A 9 22.73 17.60 -14.47
C ALA A 9 22.12 16.29 -13.98
N GLU A 10 22.77 15.67 -12.99
CA GLU A 10 22.34 14.39 -12.48
C GLU A 10 20.95 14.52 -11.85
N ALA A 11 20.09 13.52 -12.05
CA ALA A 11 18.75 13.54 -11.51
C ALA A 11 18.79 13.25 -10.01
N ARG A 12 18.17 14.13 -9.22
CA ARG A 12 18.13 14.05 -7.76
C ARG A 12 16.80 14.57 -7.23
N ALA A 13 16.39 14.03 -6.11
CA ALA A 13 15.19 14.41 -5.39
C ALA A 13 15.51 14.64 -3.92
N TYR A 14 14.98 15.72 -3.35
CA TYR A 14 14.93 15.95 -1.93
C TYR A 14 13.49 15.74 -1.48
N VAL A 15 13.25 14.75 -0.63
CA VAL A 15 11.92 14.48 -0.08
C VAL A 15 11.61 15.59 0.93
N LEU A 16 10.43 16.19 0.79
CA LEU A 16 9.94 17.26 1.65
C LEU A 16 9.17 16.71 2.86
N GLY A 17 8.48 15.58 2.65
CA GLY A 17 7.65 14.92 3.64
C GLY A 17 6.67 13.96 2.98
N GLY A 18 5.87 13.29 3.78
CA GLY A 18 4.83 12.38 3.32
C GLY A 18 3.73 12.19 4.35
N ASN A 19 2.65 11.52 3.97
CA ASN A 19 1.52 11.18 4.83
C ASN A 19 0.84 9.87 4.40
N ALA A 20 -0.38 9.60 4.90
CA ALA A 20 -1.13 8.39 4.59
C ALA A 20 -1.48 8.17 3.10
N SER A 21 -1.22 9.13 2.21
CA SER A 21 -1.65 9.06 0.81
C SER A 21 -0.70 9.69 -0.20
N THR A 22 0.28 10.47 0.25
CA THR A 22 1.12 11.29 -0.62
C THR A 22 2.51 11.43 -0.04
N LEU A 23 3.53 11.28 -0.88
CA LEU A 23 4.91 11.68 -0.64
C LEU A 23 5.19 12.93 -1.48
N ALA A 24 5.91 13.92 -0.97
CA ALA A 24 6.35 15.07 -1.76
C ALA A 24 7.86 15.12 -1.88
N PHE A 25 8.34 15.49 -3.06
CA PHE A 25 9.76 15.80 -3.27
C PHE A 25 9.94 17.05 -4.13
N THR A 26 11.15 17.60 -4.13
CA THR A 26 11.59 18.62 -5.08
C THR A 26 12.95 18.27 -5.66
N SER A 27 13.19 18.67 -6.91
CA SER A 27 14.51 18.56 -7.56
C SER A 27 15.19 19.91 -7.70
N SER A 28 14.53 21.01 -7.33
CA SER A 28 15.11 22.34 -7.45
C SER A 28 14.45 23.32 -6.51
N LEU A 29 15.27 23.98 -5.70
CA LEU A 29 14.83 25.05 -4.80
C LEU A 29 15.05 26.44 -5.42
N VAL A 30 15.53 26.50 -6.67
CA VAL A 30 15.66 27.74 -7.42
C VAL A 30 14.26 28.20 -7.84
N PRO A 31 13.75 29.34 -7.33
CA PRO A 31 12.38 29.73 -7.60
C PRO A 31 12.18 30.13 -9.07
N ALA A 32 11.17 29.54 -9.72
CA ALA A 32 10.65 30.00 -11.00
C ALA A 32 9.37 30.79 -10.73
N ASN A 33 9.29 32.06 -11.14
CA ASN A 33 8.14 32.93 -10.87
C ASN A 33 7.76 33.00 -9.37
N ARG A 34 8.77 33.09 -8.48
CA ARG A 34 8.62 33.08 -7.00
C ARG A 34 8.06 31.77 -6.42
N GLN A 35 8.05 30.70 -7.20
CA GLN A 35 7.58 29.38 -6.76
C GLN A 35 8.65 28.32 -6.90
N VAL A 36 8.73 27.43 -5.91
CA VAL A 36 9.43 26.15 -5.97
C VAL A 36 8.47 25.10 -6.50
N THR A 37 8.95 24.22 -7.36
CA THR A 37 8.14 23.08 -7.81
C THR A 37 8.30 21.93 -6.83
N ALA A 38 7.18 21.44 -6.28
CA ALA A 38 7.10 20.17 -5.58
C ALA A 38 6.32 19.16 -6.44
N TRP A 39 6.71 17.89 -6.32
CA TRP A 39 6.08 16.75 -6.97
C TRP A 39 5.41 15.90 -5.91
N LEU A 40 4.12 15.66 -6.07
CA LEU A 40 3.32 14.81 -5.20
C LEU A 40 3.24 13.41 -5.82
N VAL A 41 3.82 12.44 -5.14
CA VAL A 41 3.81 11.02 -5.49
C VAL A 41 2.71 10.35 -4.68
N PRO A 42 1.69 9.75 -5.31
CA PRO A 42 0.66 9.02 -4.59
C PRO A 42 1.25 7.85 -3.80
N LEU A 43 0.73 7.59 -2.61
CA LEU A 43 1.07 6.44 -1.76
C LEU A 43 -0.16 5.59 -1.49
N ALA A 44 0.05 4.28 -1.44
CA ALA A 44 -0.89 3.33 -0.87
C ALA A 44 -0.19 2.57 0.24
N TRP A 45 -0.69 2.73 1.47
CA TRP A 45 -0.25 1.94 2.60
C TRP A 45 -1.00 0.63 2.61
N THR A 46 -0.27 -0.46 2.40
CA THR A 46 -0.81 -1.81 2.37
C THR A 46 -0.35 -2.58 3.61
N PRO A 47 -1.03 -3.67 3.96
CA PRO A 47 -0.61 -4.55 5.04
C PRO A 47 0.76 -5.22 4.85
N ILE A 48 1.33 -5.20 3.65
CA ILE A 48 2.67 -5.75 3.34
C ILE A 48 3.74 -4.66 3.13
N GLY A 49 3.39 -3.39 3.35
CA GLY A 49 4.29 -2.25 3.16
C GLY A 49 3.66 -1.12 2.35
N VAL A 50 4.47 -0.13 2.02
CA VAL A 50 4.04 1.05 1.27
C VAL A 50 4.32 0.87 -0.23
N VAL A 51 3.40 1.36 -1.06
CA VAL A 51 3.52 1.32 -2.52
C VAL A 51 3.45 2.74 -3.07
N LEU A 52 4.40 3.10 -3.93
CA LEU A 52 4.43 4.37 -4.66
C LEU A 52 3.62 4.30 -5.94
N GLY A 53 2.96 5.40 -6.29
CA GLY A 53 2.18 5.54 -7.50
C GLY A 53 2.97 6.12 -8.68
N GLU A 54 2.62 5.70 -9.89
CA GLU A 54 3.21 6.20 -11.15
C GLU A 54 2.80 7.65 -11.50
N ASN A 55 1.64 8.11 -11.02
CA ASN A 55 1.00 9.34 -11.50
C ASN A 55 1.34 10.54 -10.62
N TRP A 56 2.53 11.10 -10.82
CA TRP A 56 2.98 12.25 -10.04
C TRP A 56 2.24 13.53 -10.43
N GLN A 57 1.92 14.35 -9.44
CA GLN A 57 1.29 15.65 -9.65
C GLN A 57 2.29 16.76 -9.35
N ARG A 58 2.37 17.72 -10.26
CA ARG A 58 3.22 18.90 -10.08
C ARG A 58 2.44 20.01 -9.38
N VAL A 59 3.00 20.56 -8.31
CA VAL A 59 2.45 21.72 -7.60
C VAL A 59 3.47 22.83 -7.46
N GLY A 60 3.00 24.08 -7.56
CA GLY A 60 3.82 25.27 -7.31
C GLY A 60 3.65 25.73 -5.87
N VAL A 61 4.73 25.75 -5.11
CA VAL A 61 4.76 26.20 -3.72
C VAL A 61 5.43 27.57 -3.68
N ALA A 62 4.86 28.53 -2.96
CA ALA A 62 5.50 29.83 -2.79
C ALA A 62 6.86 29.66 -2.11
N ALA A 63 7.92 30.20 -2.71
CA ALA A 63 9.30 29.94 -2.26
C ALA A 63 9.57 30.45 -0.84
N ASP A 64 8.85 31.49 -0.41
CA ASP A 64 8.92 32.08 0.92
C ASP A 64 8.01 31.38 1.95
N ASN A 65 7.18 30.43 1.53
CA ASN A 65 6.24 29.70 2.39
C ASN A 65 6.39 28.17 2.26
N LEU A 66 7.57 27.67 1.90
CA LEU A 66 7.79 26.23 1.73
C LEU A 66 7.57 25.46 3.05
N ALA A 67 8.08 25.97 4.17
CA ALA A 67 7.87 25.38 5.50
C ALA A 67 6.39 25.40 5.93
N GLY A 68 5.71 26.54 5.73
CA GLY A 68 4.28 26.62 6.04
C GLY A 68 3.42 25.70 5.17
N TRP A 69 3.84 25.45 3.93
CA TRP A 69 3.18 24.48 3.05
C TRP A 69 3.42 23.03 3.50
N THR A 70 4.63 22.66 3.92
CA THR A 70 4.91 21.30 4.44
C THR A 70 4.09 21.01 5.70
N ASP A 71 4.02 21.96 6.64
CA ASP A 71 3.27 21.79 7.89
C ASP A 71 1.76 21.63 7.64
N GLN A 72 1.22 22.35 6.65
CA GLN A 72 -0.21 22.24 6.28
C GLN A 72 -0.52 20.97 5.48
N THR A 73 0.43 20.49 4.68
CA THR A 73 0.24 19.32 3.81
C THR A 73 0.44 18.01 4.58
N PHE A 74 1.33 18.02 5.58
CA PHE A 74 1.71 16.89 6.40
C PHE A 74 1.39 17.20 7.87
N ASP A 75 0.10 17.12 8.19
CA ASP A 75 -0.41 17.41 9.53
C ASP A 75 0.22 16.44 10.56
N PRO A 76 0.88 16.93 11.62
CA PRO A 76 1.43 16.10 12.68
C PRO A 76 0.40 15.21 13.39
N ALA A 77 -0.90 15.51 13.25
CA ALA A 77 -1.98 14.67 13.75
C ALA A 77 -2.24 13.41 12.90
N ASP A 78 -1.74 13.35 11.66
CA ASP A 78 -1.71 12.11 10.87
C ASP A 78 -0.55 11.24 11.37
N GLU A 79 -0.88 10.06 11.89
CA GLU A 79 0.10 9.10 12.43
C GLU A 79 1.18 8.68 11.41
N ARG A 80 0.89 8.84 10.12
CA ARG A 80 1.80 8.52 9.02
C ARG A 80 2.48 9.73 8.41
N ALA A 81 2.21 10.93 8.95
CA ALA A 81 2.86 12.13 8.49
C ALA A 81 4.30 12.22 8.99
N PHE A 82 5.18 12.68 8.10
CA PHE A 82 6.54 13.07 8.44
C PHE A 82 6.97 14.23 7.56
N VAL A 83 7.93 15.01 8.05
CA VAL A 83 8.52 16.14 7.34
C VAL A 83 10.04 16.02 7.47
N SER A 84 10.74 16.17 6.35
CA SER A 84 12.19 16.11 6.31
C SER A 84 12.84 17.35 6.94
N SER A 85 14.15 17.32 7.14
CA SER A 85 14.87 18.38 7.85
C SER A 85 14.71 19.76 7.18
N LEU A 86 14.00 20.68 7.84
CA LEU A 86 13.85 22.07 7.36
C LEU A 86 15.19 22.81 7.30
N ARG A 87 16.14 22.45 8.19
CA ARG A 87 17.47 23.07 8.24
C ARG A 87 18.29 22.75 7.00
N GLU A 88 18.24 21.51 6.53
CA GLU A 88 18.94 21.09 5.32
C GLU A 88 18.29 21.70 4.08
N LEU A 89 16.96 21.74 4.06
CA LEU A 89 16.20 22.41 3.02
C LEU A 89 16.58 23.89 2.87
N GLU A 90 16.70 24.63 3.97
CA GLU A 90 17.17 26.02 3.96
C GLU A 90 18.60 26.15 3.44
N LEU A 91 19.49 25.23 3.81
CA LEU A 91 20.87 25.22 3.33
C LEU A 91 20.91 25.01 1.80
N LEU A 92 20.16 24.02 1.30
CA LEU A 92 20.04 23.73 -0.13
C LEU A 92 19.45 24.91 -0.90
N ALA A 93 18.45 25.60 -0.34
CA ALA A 93 17.89 26.81 -0.94
C ALA A 93 18.93 27.95 -1.01
N ARG A 94 19.71 28.16 0.06
CA ARG A 94 20.75 29.21 0.11
C ARG A 94 21.87 28.98 -0.90
N VAL A 95 22.25 27.73 -1.17
CA VAL A 95 23.27 27.40 -2.18
C VAL A 95 22.71 27.31 -3.61
N GLY A 96 21.41 27.55 -3.79
CA GLY A 96 20.77 27.50 -5.10
C GLY A 96 20.73 26.09 -5.68
N TRP A 97 20.52 25.07 -4.83
CA TRP A 97 20.51 23.69 -5.26
C TRP A 97 19.43 23.41 -6.31
N SER A 98 19.85 22.75 -7.38
CA SER A 98 19.01 22.41 -8.53
C SER A 98 19.59 21.19 -9.24
N ALA A 99 18.72 20.24 -9.55
CA ALA A 99 19.01 18.99 -10.22
C ALA A 99 17.94 18.70 -11.29
N ALA A 100 18.21 17.73 -12.16
CA ALA A 100 17.17 17.25 -13.07
C ALA A 100 16.09 16.50 -12.30
N VAL A 101 14.84 16.61 -12.75
CA VAL A 101 13.73 15.81 -12.20
C VAL A 101 13.94 14.36 -12.62
N PRO A 102 13.92 13.39 -11.68
CA PRO A 102 14.07 11.98 -12.03
C PRO A 102 12.81 11.45 -12.75
N ASP A 103 12.98 10.46 -13.63
CA ASP A 103 11.86 9.78 -14.29
C ASP A 103 11.15 8.77 -13.37
N ALA A 104 11.85 8.31 -12.32
CA ALA A 104 11.32 7.43 -11.28
C ALA A 104 11.97 7.77 -9.93
N LEU A 105 11.19 7.70 -8.86
CA LEU A 105 11.67 7.98 -7.51
C LEU A 105 12.15 6.67 -6.91
N THR A 106 13.48 6.54 -6.81
CA THR A 106 14.17 5.37 -6.26
C THR A 106 15.12 5.82 -5.16
N GLU A 107 15.57 4.89 -4.32
CA GLU A 107 16.51 5.19 -3.24
C GLU A 107 17.77 5.91 -3.76
N ALA A 108 18.30 5.50 -4.92
CA ALA A 108 19.53 6.04 -5.50
C ALA A 108 19.46 7.51 -5.94
N VAL A 109 18.25 8.07 -6.13
CA VAL A 109 18.08 9.48 -6.52
C VAL A 109 17.70 10.38 -5.35
N VAL A 110 17.34 9.80 -4.20
CA VAL A 110 16.97 10.55 -2.99
C VAL A 110 18.21 11.01 -2.24
N VAL A 111 18.26 12.31 -1.94
CA VAL A 111 19.41 12.95 -1.29
C VAL A 111 19.38 12.76 0.23
N ASN A 112 18.19 12.79 0.84
CA ASN A 112 17.98 12.78 2.29
C ASN A 112 17.33 11.47 2.78
N HIS A 113 17.97 10.33 2.53
CA HIS A 113 17.45 9.02 2.95
C HIS A 113 17.35 8.88 4.47
N ASP A 114 18.27 9.49 5.21
CA ASP A 114 18.31 9.45 6.68
C ASP A 114 17.09 10.13 7.34
N ASP A 115 16.35 10.96 6.58
CA ASP A 115 15.14 11.64 7.04
C ASP A 115 13.86 10.81 6.80
N LEU A 116 13.96 9.64 6.14
CA LEU A 116 12.80 8.87 5.70
C LEU A 116 12.46 7.73 6.67
N PRO A 117 11.17 7.44 6.91
CA PRO A 117 10.76 6.22 7.59
C PRO A 117 11.16 4.97 6.80
N ASP A 118 11.47 3.87 7.51
CA ASP A 118 11.89 2.60 6.90
C ASP A 118 10.86 2.08 5.87
N ASP A 119 9.56 2.19 6.16
CA ASP A 119 8.49 1.80 5.23
C ASP A 119 8.56 2.52 3.88
N ILE A 120 9.04 3.78 3.86
CA ILE A 120 9.22 4.57 2.64
C ILE A 120 10.49 4.15 1.91
N LEU A 121 11.57 3.86 2.64
CA LEU A 121 12.80 3.35 2.05
C LEU A 121 12.57 1.99 1.37
N ASP A 122 11.84 1.10 2.03
CA ASP A 122 11.43 -0.19 1.46
C ASP A 122 10.58 -0.01 0.20
N ALA A 123 9.66 0.95 0.20
CA ALA A 123 8.84 1.27 -0.97
C ALA A 123 9.68 1.78 -2.15
N LEU A 124 10.71 2.60 -1.89
CA LEU A 124 11.61 3.15 -2.91
C LEU A 124 12.48 2.09 -3.60
N ALA A 125 12.62 0.91 -3.00
CA ALA A 125 13.29 -0.24 -3.61
C ALA A 125 12.38 -1.03 -4.57
N LEU A 126 11.06 -0.77 -4.55
CA LEU A 126 10.06 -1.43 -5.39
C LEU A 126 9.69 -0.58 -6.61
N PRO A 127 9.28 -1.21 -7.74
CA PRO A 127 8.74 -0.46 -8.87
C PRO A 127 7.42 0.25 -8.47
N PRO A 128 7.14 1.44 -9.02
CA PRO A 128 5.86 2.11 -8.79
C PRO A 128 4.72 1.33 -9.44
N GLU A 129 3.54 1.45 -8.85
CA GLU A 129 2.32 0.77 -9.28
C GLU A 129 1.23 1.76 -9.69
N ALA A 130 0.28 1.30 -10.50
CA ALA A 130 -0.90 2.10 -10.78
C ALA A 130 -1.80 2.16 -9.53
N LEU A 131 -1.93 3.33 -8.92
CA LEU A 131 -2.81 3.53 -7.76
C LEU A 131 -4.16 4.12 -8.17
N VAL A 132 -5.23 3.66 -7.53
CA VAL A 132 -6.61 4.12 -7.74
C VAL A 132 -7.30 4.42 -6.42
N GLN A 133 -8.19 5.43 -6.40
CA GLN A 133 -9.05 5.67 -5.24
C GLN A 133 -10.10 4.56 -5.15
N CYS A 134 -10.10 3.82 -4.05
CA CYS A 134 -11.08 2.76 -3.82
C CYS A 134 -12.49 3.37 -3.67
N ALA A 135 -13.46 2.85 -4.43
CA ALA A 135 -14.85 3.33 -4.37
C ALA A 135 -15.53 3.04 -3.01
N ILE A 136 -15.03 2.05 -2.25
CA ILE A 136 -15.63 1.62 -0.98
C ILE A 136 -14.90 2.23 0.22
N CYS A 137 -13.61 1.94 0.44
CA CYS A 137 -12.88 2.50 1.58
C CYS A 137 -12.44 3.95 1.40
N ARG A 138 -12.63 4.53 0.19
CA ARG A 138 -12.24 5.90 -0.19
C ARG A 138 -10.73 6.22 -0.09
N ARG A 139 -9.90 5.23 0.27
CA ARG A 139 -8.42 5.31 0.33
C ARG A 139 -7.78 4.94 -1.02
N THR A 140 -6.55 5.39 -1.23
CA THR A 140 -5.72 5.00 -2.38
C THR A 140 -5.27 3.54 -2.25
N CYS A 141 -5.42 2.75 -3.31
CA CYS A 141 -5.11 1.32 -3.33
C CYS A 141 -4.43 0.92 -4.65
N VAL A 142 -3.76 -0.23 -4.67
CA VAL A 142 -3.13 -0.80 -5.88
C VAL A 142 -4.22 -1.29 -6.85
N ARG A 143 -4.08 -0.92 -8.12
CA ARG A 143 -5.04 -1.22 -9.19
C ARG A 143 -5.00 -2.70 -9.60
N ASP A 144 -6.17 -3.21 -9.98
CA ASP A 144 -6.37 -4.44 -10.78
C ASP A 144 -6.11 -5.83 -10.14
N HIS A 145 -6.26 -6.01 -8.82
CA HIS A 145 -6.35 -7.36 -8.25
C HIS A 145 -7.73 -7.64 -7.63
N PHE A 146 -8.66 -8.05 -8.52
CA PHE A 146 -9.84 -8.91 -8.33
C PHE A 146 -11.05 -8.42 -9.16
N VAL A 147 -11.51 -9.25 -10.11
CA VAL A 147 -12.70 -9.02 -10.95
C VAL A 147 -13.70 -10.15 -10.71
N TRP A 148 -14.89 -9.82 -10.23
CA TRP A 148 -16.00 -10.78 -10.05
C TRP A 148 -17.31 -10.18 -10.53
N ASN A 149 -18.04 -10.90 -11.39
CA ASN A 149 -19.29 -10.43 -12.01
C ASN A 149 -19.19 -8.99 -12.53
N GLU A 150 -18.16 -8.70 -13.33
CA GLU A 150 -17.90 -7.40 -13.98
C GLU A 150 -17.58 -6.23 -13.02
N ARG A 151 -17.45 -6.50 -11.72
CA ARG A 151 -17.07 -5.49 -10.71
C ARG A 151 -15.63 -5.70 -10.25
N ARG A 152 -14.87 -4.60 -10.18
CA ARG A 152 -13.53 -4.58 -9.56
C ARG A 152 -13.73 -4.41 -8.05
N LEU A 153 -13.45 -5.45 -7.26
CA LEU A 153 -13.52 -5.40 -5.79
C LEU A 153 -12.10 -5.53 -5.24
N CYS A 154 -11.78 -4.93 -4.09
CA CYS A 154 -10.55 -5.25 -3.40
C CYS A 154 -10.70 -6.60 -2.66
N ALA A 155 -9.59 -7.25 -2.30
CA ALA A 155 -9.62 -8.46 -1.47
C ALA A 155 -10.48 -8.24 -0.21
N TRP A 156 -10.39 -7.06 0.41
CA TRP A 156 -11.19 -6.63 1.56
C TRP A 156 -12.72 -6.68 1.34
N ASP A 157 -13.24 -6.16 0.22
CA ASP A 157 -14.67 -6.20 -0.13
C ASP A 157 -15.15 -7.61 -0.46
N PHE A 158 -14.28 -8.41 -1.07
CA PHE A 158 -14.57 -9.80 -1.37
C PHE A 158 -14.74 -10.63 -0.08
N HIS A 159 -13.84 -10.49 0.90
CA HIS A 159 -13.95 -11.19 2.20
C HIS A 159 -15.28 -10.85 2.92
N GLN A 160 -15.63 -9.56 3.03
CA GLN A 160 -16.90 -9.12 3.64
C GLN A 160 -18.14 -9.66 2.88
N THR A 161 -18.10 -9.66 1.55
CA THR A 161 -19.24 -10.11 0.73
C THR A 161 -19.43 -11.62 0.77
N VAL A 162 -18.35 -12.40 0.75
CA VAL A 162 -18.41 -13.86 0.78
C VAL A 162 -18.81 -14.38 2.15
N PHE A 163 -18.21 -13.91 3.24
CA PHE A 163 -18.62 -14.40 4.56
C PHE A 163 -20.03 -13.89 4.97
N GLY A 164 -20.40 -12.66 4.58
CA GLY A 164 -21.64 -12.02 5.01
C GLY A 164 -22.93 -12.45 4.28
N LYS A 165 -22.88 -13.04 3.08
CA LYS A 165 -24.09 -13.29 2.26
C LYS A 165 -24.42 -14.75 1.93
N ARG A 166 -23.72 -15.73 2.53
CA ARG A 166 -23.60 -17.13 2.09
C ARG A 166 -22.37 -17.31 1.19
N GLY A 167 -21.22 -17.49 1.80
CA GLY A 167 -20.01 -17.94 1.11
C GLY A 167 -20.15 -19.44 0.82
N PRO A 168 -19.68 -19.95 -0.33
CA PRO A 168 -20.19 -21.23 -0.85
C PRO A 168 -19.71 -22.51 -0.14
N TRP A 169 -18.92 -22.44 0.95
CA TRP A 169 -18.20 -23.62 1.45
C TRP A 169 -18.40 -23.88 2.94
N ARG A 170 -19.61 -23.60 3.45
CA ARG A 170 -19.99 -23.98 4.83
C ARG A 170 -20.12 -25.50 5.00
N ASP A 171 -20.29 -26.24 3.90
CA ASP A 171 -20.78 -27.62 3.93
C ASP A 171 -19.80 -28.69 3.37
N GLY A 172 -18.56 -28.33 3.01
CA GLY A 172 -17.54 -29.32 2.61
C GLY A 172 -16.40 -28.84 1.70
N PRO A 173 -15.52 -29.77 1.27
CA PRO A 173 -14.40 -29.50 0.35
C PRO A 173 -14.84 -28.94 -1.01
N TYR A 174 -13.92 -28.33 -1.75
CA TYR A 174 -14.17 -27.83 -3.10
C TYR A 174 -14.49 -28.98 -4.07
N GLU A 175 -15.58 -28.85 -4.81
CA GLU A 175 -15.74 -29.61 -6.06
C GLU A 175 -14.86 -28.98 -7.15
N ASP A 176 -14.34 -29.80 -8.08
CA ASP A 176 -13.42 -29.36 -9.14
C ASP A 176 -13.94 -28.14 -9.92
N ARG A 177 -15.23 -28.10 -10.24
CA ARG A 177 -15.86 -26.99 -10.99
C ARG A 177 -15.79 -25.63 -10.28
N PHE A 178 -15.62 -25.64 -8.96
CA PHE A 178 -15.57 -24.43 -8.15
C PHE A 178 -14.13 -23.99 -7.86
N TRP A 179 -13.18 -24.92 -7.96
CA TRP A 179 -11.75 -24.63 -7.85
C TRP A 179 -11.29 -23.61 -8.90
N GLU A 180 -11.76 -23.76 -10.14
CA GLU A 180 -11.46 -22.82 -11.24
C GLU A 180 -11.99 -21.41 -11.00
N THR A 181 -13.00 -21.27 -10.13
CA THR A 181 -13.64 -20.00 -9.80
C THR A 181 -13.14 -19.41 -8.48
N ILE A 182 -12.05 -19.95 -7.93
CA ILE A 182 -11.46 -19.42 -6.71
C ILE A 182 -11.05 -17.97 -6.92
N PRO A 183 -11.34 -17.10 -5.94
CA PRO A 183 -10.96 -15.71 -5.99
C PRO A 183 -9.45 -15.51 -6.15
N HIS A 184 -9.06 -14.56 -6.99
CA HIS A 184 -7.67 -14.19 -7.22
C HIS A 184 -7.35 -12.81 -6.64
N ALA A 185 -6.38 -12.74 -5.72
CA ALA A 185 -5.87 -11.51 -5.13
C ALA A 185 -4.33 -11.43 -5.28
N ALA A 186 -3.73 -10.25 -5.11
CA ALA A 186 -2.28 -10.17 -5.01
C ALA A 186 -1.78 -10.85 -3.72
N TYR A 187 -2.44 -10.55 -2.61
CA TYR A 187 -2.11 -11.04 -1.26
C TYR A 187 -3.35 -11.05 -0.36
N VAL A 188 -3.24 -11.68 0.81
CA VAL A 188 -4.22 -11.61 1.90
C VAL A 188 -3.65 -10.74 3.03
N ALA A 189 -4.49 -9.88 3.60
CA ALA A 189 -4.11 -8.88 4.59
C ALA A 189 -4.37 -9.35 6.03
N GLY A 190 -3.32 -9.76 6.77
CA GLY A 190 -3.43 -10.27 8.14
C GLY A 190 -4.20 -9.39 9.13
N PRO A 191 -3.84 -8.11 9.34
CA PRO A 191 -4.55 -7.22 10.29
C PRO A 191 -6.05 -7.08 10.00
N LEU A 192 -6.41 -7.19 8.72
CA LEU A 192 -7.78 -7.09 8.25
C LEU A 192 -8.58 -8.37 8.52
N LEU A 193 -7.92 -9.53 8.56
CA LEU A 193 -8.54 -10.78 9.00
C LEU A 193 -8.93 -10.70 10.48
N GLU A 194 -8.15 -9.97 11.29
CA GLU A 194 -8.45 -9.78 12.71
C GLU A 194 -9.78 -9.06 12.92
N GLU A 195 -10.00 -7.96 12.20
CA GLU A 195 -11.22 -7.13 12.28
C GLU A 195 -12.51 -7.90 11.93
N ILE A 196 -12.42 -8.88 11.02
CA ILE A 196 -13.58 -9.67 10.56
C ILE A 196 -13.67 -11.05 11.21
N ALA A 197 -12.83 -11.34 12.20
CA ALA A 197 -12.75 -12.63 12.88
C ALA A 197 -12.51 -13.80 11.89
N VAL A 198 -11.47 -13.68 11.06
CA VAL A 198 -11.00 -14.72 10.14
C VAL A 198 -9.54 -15.05 10.47
N ASP A 199 -9.14 -16.30 10.24
CA ASP A 199 -7.77 -16.77 10.38
C ASP A 199 -7.23 -17.21 9.02
N ALA A 200 -5.96 -16.94 8.73
CA ALA A 200 -5.23 -17.60 7.65
C ALA A 200 -4.65 -18.91 8.19
N VAL A 201 -5.22 -20.04 7.80
CA VAL A 201 -4.90 -21.36 8.39
C VAL A 201 -3.88 -22.15 7.56
N LEU A 202 -3.72 -21.83 6.29
CA LEU A 202 -2.77 -22.48 5.40
C LEU A 202 -2.32 -21.50 4.31
N ALA A 203 -1.02 -21.41 4.07
CA ALA A 203 -0.44 -20.73 2.92
C ALA A 203 0.41 -21.73 2.13
N ILE A 204 0.19 -21.77 0.82
CA ILE A 204 0.85 -22.69 -0.11
C ILE A 204 1.50 -21.85 -1.20
N ASP A 205 2.82 -21.81 -1.22
CA ASP A 205 3.57 -21.11 -2.25
C ASP A 205 4.30 -22.09 -3.18
N GLY A 206 4.29 -21.81 -4.48
CA GLY A 206 5.09 -22.54 -5.47
C GLY A 206 4.70 -24.01 -5.74
N LEU A 207 3.57 -24.49 -5.22
CA LEU A 207 3.03 -25.80 -5.58
C LEU A 207 2.19 -25.73 -6.85
N ASN A 208 2.09 -26.86 -7.57
CA ASN A 208 1.16 -26.97 -8.67
C ASN A 208 -0.30 -26.98 -8.18
N ASP A 209 -1.22 -26.55 -9.04
CA ASP A 209 -2.63 -26.39 -8.73
C ASP A 209 -3.30 -27.67 -8.21
N GLU A 210 -2.95 -28.83 -8.76
CA GLU A 210 -3.56 -30.11 -8.40
C GLU A 210 -3.19 -30.53 -6.97
N LEU A 211 -1.93 -30.32 -6.57
CA LEU A 211 -1.47 -30.59 -5.22
C LEU A 211 -2.01 -29.56 -4.23
N ALA A 212 -2.03 -28.28 -4.62
CA ALA A 212 -2.63 -27.23 -3.80
C ALA A 212 -4.13 -27.50 -3.53
N HIS A 213 -4.87 -27.95 -4.55
CA HIS A 213 -6.27 -28.33 -4.43
C HIS A 213 -6.46 -29.47 -3.42
N ARG A 214 -5.67 -30.53 -3.53
CA ARG A 214 -5.73 -31.66 -2.60
C ARG A 214 -5.45 -31.25 -1.16
N LEU A 215 -4.37 -30.50 -0.92
CA LEU A 215 -3.99 -30.05 0.42
C LEU A 215 -5.05 -29.15 1.06
N ILE A 216 -5.64 -28.24 0.27
CA ILE A 216 -6.71 -27.37 0.74
C ILE A 216 -7.96 -28.18 1.09
N ASN A 217 -8.35 -29.13 0.25
CA ASN A 217 -9.51 -30.00 0.53
C ASN A 217 -9.30 -30.90 1.74
N GLU A 218 -8.08 -31.40 1.95
CA GLU A 218 -7.71 -32.15 3.15
C GLU A 218 -7.80 -31.27 4.41
N ALA A 219 -7.31 -30.03 4.35
CA ALA A 219 -7.40 -29.07 5.45
C ALA A 219 -8.86 -28.73 5.80
N ILE A 220 -9.71 -28.50 4.78
CA ILE A 220 -11.15 -28.25 4.97
C ILE A 220 -11.84 -29.47 5.58
N ALA A 221 -11.54 -30.68 5.08
CA ALA A 221 -12.13 -31.91 5.59
C ALA A 221 -11.75 -32.19 7.06
N ALA A 222 -10.52 -31.84 7.45
CA ALA A 222 -10.04 -31.96 8.82
C ALA A 222 -10.71 -30.95 9.79
N ASP A 223 -11.22 -29.83 9.28
CA ASP A 223 -11.88 -28.77 10.06
C ASP A 223 -13.30 -28.46 9.54
N ALA A 224 -14.13 -29.49 9.41
CA ALA A 224 -15.51 -29.36 8.93
C ALA A 224 -16.44 -28.50 9.84
N ALA A 225 -15.96 -28.08 11.02
CA ALA A 225 -16.73 -27.28 11.96
C ALA A 225 -16.72 -25.77 11.64
N HIS A 226 -15.86 -25.33 10.71
CA HIS A 226 -15.70 -23.93 10.35
C HIS A 226 -15.88 -23.70 8.85
N ALA A 227 -16.32 -22.48 8.50
CA ALA A 227 -16.41 -22.06 7.12
C ALA A 227 -15.03 -21.70 6.59
N HIS A 228 -14.70 -22.18 5.39
CA HIS A 228 -13.40 -21.97 4.77
C HIS A 228 -13.51 -21.25 3.42
N LEU A 229 -12.42 -20.59 3.03
CA LEU A 229 -12.29 -19.93 1.73
C LEU A 229 -10.83 -19.95 1.28
N ALA A 230 -10.55 -20.69 0.21
CA ALA A 230 -9.29 -20.56 -0.52
C ALA A 230 -9.30 -19.28 -1.36
N VAL A 231 -8.14 -18.63 -1.41
CA VAL A 231 -7.84 -17.45 -2.23
C VAL A 231 -6.55 -17.72 -2.96
N ARG A 232 -6.56 -17.58 -4.29
CA ARG A 232 -5.35 -17.63 -5.11
C ARG A 232 -4.62 -16.30 -4.96
N THR A 233 -3.35 -16.34 -4.58
CA THR A 233 -2.47 -15.18 -4.39
C THR A 233 -1.36 -15.17 -5.45
N ALA A 234 -0.55 -14.10 -5.50
CA ALA A 234 0.61 -14.06 -6.39
C ALA A 234 1.65 -15.16 -6.07
N GLY A 235 1.74 -15.59 -4.80
CA GLY A 235 2.64 -16.65 -4.34
C GLY A 235 2.08 -18.07 -4.51
N GLY A 236 0.76 -18.21 -4.54
CA GLY A 236 0.08 -19.49 -4.70
C GLY A 236 -1.34 -19.44 -4.14
N TYR A 237 -1.57 -20.04 -2.97
CA TYR A 237 -2.88 -20.14 -2.34
C TYR A 237 -2.85 -19.82 -0.85
N THR A 238 -3.90 -19.18 -0.36
CA THR A 238 -4.14 -18.99 1.08
C THR A 238 -5.52 -19.50 1.43
N LEU A 239 -5.61 -20.38 2.42
CA LEU A 239 -6.87 -20.86 2.99
C LEU A 239 -7.24 -20.01 4.21
N LEU A 240 -8.44 -19.47 4.18
CA LEU A 240 -9.00 -18.63 5.23
C LEU A 240 -10.11 -19.38 5.95
N ARG A 241 -10.25 -19.14 7.25
CA ARG A 241 -11.25 -19.78 8.11
C ARG A 241 -11.97 -18.74 8.97
N GLU A 242 -13.29 -18.82 9.06
CA GLU A 242 -14.09 -17.99 9.97
C GLU A 242 -13.89 -18.45 11.44
N ARG A 243 -13.54 -17.52 12.35
CA ARG A 243 -13.59 -17.75 13.79
C ARG A 243 -15.04 -17.84 14.25
N ARG A 244 -15.35 -18.77 15.15
CA ARG A 244 -16.73 -18.99 15.64
C ARG A 244 -17.32 -17.71 16.23
N ALA A 245 -18.63 -17.51 16.01
CA ALA A 245 -19.39 -16.39 16.58
C ALA A 245 -19.28 -16.27 18.12
N ALA A 246 -18.96 -17.35 18.83
CA ALA A 246 -18.78 -17.35 20.29
C ALA A 246 -17.55 -16.54 20.77
N GLU A 247 -16.59 -16.23 19.90
CA GLU A 247 -15.43 -15.39 20.23
C GLU A 247 -15.70 -13.90 20.07
N ARG A 248 -16.86 -13.51 19.52
CA ARG A 248 -17.26 -12.09 19.37
C ARG A 248 -17.70 -11.42 20.68
N GLU A 249 -17.98 -12.17 21.74
CA GLU A 249 -18.56 -11.64 22.99
C GLU A 249 -17.57 -11.43 24.15
N THR A 250 -16.28 -11.80 24.03
CA THR A 250 -15.32 -11.65 25.14
C THR A 250 -14.55 -10.32 25.15
N GLY A 251 -14.83 -9.41 24.22
CA GLY A 251 -14.13 -8.12 24.08
C GLY A 251 -14.83 -6.91 24.71
N ASP A 252 -16.09 -7.00 25.13
CA ASP A 252 -16.83 -5.81 25.59
C ASP A 252 -17.64 -6.09 26.85
N GLY A 253 -17.00 -5.82 27.99
CA GLY A 253 -17.63 -5.81 29.29
C GLY A 253 -16.83 -4.91 30.24
N PRO A 254 -17.20 -3.63 30.40
CA PRO A 254 -16.67 -2.85 31.51
C PRO A 254 -17.14 -3.48 32.82
N SER A 255 -16.16 -3.91 33.61
CA SER A 255 -16.28 -4.24 35.03
C SER A 255 -17.16 -3.21 35.74
N ALA A 256 -18.36 -3.62 36.17
CA ALA A 256 -19.14 -2.86 37.12
C ALA A 256 -18.37 -2.79 38.45
N ALA A 257 -17.87 -1.61 38.75
CA ALA A 257 -17.42 -1.24 40.08
C ALA A 257 -18.64 -0.95 40.96
N GLU A 258 -18.60 -1.56 42.15
CA GLU A 258 -19.32 -1.26 43.41
C GLU A 258 -20.86 -1.29 43.44
#